data_AF-A0A897NCA3-F1
#
_entry.id   AF-A0A897NCA3-F1
#
_cell.length_a   1.000
_cell.length_b   1.000
_cell.length_c   1.000
_cell.angle_alpha   90.00
_cell.angle_beta   90.00
_cell.angle_gamma   90.00
#
_symmetry.space_group_name_H-M   'P 1'
#
loop_
_entity.id
_entity.type
_entity.pdbx_description
1 polymer ?
#
loop_
_entity_poly.entity_id
_entity_poly.type
_entity_poly.pdbx_seq_one_letter_code
_entity_poly.pdbx_strand_id
1 'polypeptide(L)'
;MADEAYQPGACNIGAGEQRKRRLLGYASFAVAFAYIAAVLLAGYPETYVLGSFIFLYGGVLGVLQAQRQFCAGYAVAGRYGFDDAEGSVEDSDARSQDIRQALLLSAKALAAAVFLVSVIYGAAVSV
;
A
#
# COMPACT_ATOMS: atom_id res chain seq x y z
N MET A 1 15.76 -18.79 -9.89
CA MET A 1 15.27 -17.57 -9.22
C MET A 1 16.32 -17.25 -8.19
N ALA A 2 16.91 -16.04 -8.22
CA ALA A 2 17.84 -15.66 -7.17
C ALA A 2 17.01 -15.34 -5.93
N ASP A 3 17.25 -16.04 -4.83
CA ASP A 3 16.75 -15.61 -3.53
C ASP A 3 17.41 -14.25 -3.25
N GLU A 4 16.66 -13.19 -3.49
CA GLU A 4 17.15 -11.83 -3.24
C GLU A 4 17.43 -11.68 -1.75
N ALA A 5 18.67 -11.33 -1.41
CA ALA A 5 19.03 -11.02 -0.04
C ALA A 5 18.45 -9.66 0.38
N TYR A 6 18.25 -9.49 1.70
CA TYR A 6 17.88 -8.21 2.30
C TYR A 6 18.82 -7.08 1.84
N GLN A 7 18.22 -5.96 1.41
CA GLN A 7 18.91 -4.73 1.03
C GLN A 7 18.25 -3.54 1.73
N PRO A 8 18.96 -2.85 2.66
CA PRO A 8 18.41 -1.72 3.39
C PRO A 8 17.79 -0.66 2.46
N GLY A 9 16.56 -0.25 2.75
CA GLY A 9 15.80 0.75 2.00
C GLY A 9 15.40 0.33 0.57
N ALA A 10 15.73 -0.89 0.14
CA ALA A 10 15.53 -1.34 -1.23
C ALA A 10 14.67 -2.61 -1.32
N CYS A 11 15.01 -3.66 -0.57
CA CYS A 11 14.30 -4.94 -0.61
C CYS A 11 14.28 -5.61 0.77
N ASN A 12 13.08 -5.93 1.28
CA ASN A 12 12.91 -6.63 2.56
C ASN A 12 11.86 -7.75 2.52
N ILE A 13 11.32 -8.08 1.34
CA ILE A 13 10.36 -9.18 1.15
C ILE A 13 10.59 -10.04 -0.10
N GLY A 14 10.40 -11.34 0.06
CA GLY A 14 10.43 -12.33 -1.03
C GLY A 14 9.13 -12.42 -1.85
N ALA A 15 9.07 -13.37 -2.78
CA ALA A 15 8.00 -13.46 -3.77
C ALA A 15 6.63 -13.79 -3.14
N GLY A 16 6.59 -14.64 -2.10
CA GLY A 16 5.37 -14.95 -1.36
C GLY A 16 4.75 -13.71 -0.72
N GLU A 17 5.56 -12.93 -0.02
CA GLU A 17 5.11 -11.68 0.61
C GLU A 17 4.75 -10.60 -0.43
N GLN A 18 5.47 -10.49 -1.55
CA GLN A 18 5.08 -9.62 -2.66
C GLN A 18 3.70 -9.96 -3.22
N ARG A 19 3.43 -11.26 -3.45
CA ARG A 19 2.12 -11.73 -3.93
C ARG A 19 1.02 -11.36 -2.94
N LYS A 20 1.28 -11.52 -1.64
CA LYS A 20 0.36 -11.12 -0.56
C LYS A 20 0.07 -9.62 -0.59
N ARG A 21 1.08 -8.75 -0.71
CA ARG A 21 0.86 -7.29 -0.81
C ARG A 21 0.07 -6.90 -2.06
N ARG A 22 0.33 -7.57 -3.18
CA ARG A 22 -0.44 -7.37 -4.42
C ARG A 22 -1.90 -7.78 -4.26
N LEU A 23 -2.17 -8.95 -3.69
CA LEU A 23 -3.52 -9.45 -3.45
C LEU A 23 -4.29 -8.56 -2.46
N LEU A 24 -3.65 -8.15 -1.36
CA LEU A 24 -4.25 -7.21 -0.42
C LEU A 24 -4.54 -5.85 -1.06
N GLY A 25 -3.64 -5.36 -1.93
CA GLY A 25 -3.87 -4.14 -2.70
C GLY A 25 -5.10 -4.25 -3.60
N TYR A 26 -5.21 -5.33 -4.38
CA TYR A 26 -6.39 -5.56 -5.24
C TYR A 26 -7.68 -5.75 -4.43
N ALA A 27 -7.63 -6.47 -3.31
CA ALA A 27 -8.79 -6.61 -2.43
C ALA A 27 -9.22 -5.25 -1.86
N SER A 28 -8.26 -4.40 -1.48
CA SER A 28 -8.55 -3.05 -0.98
C SER A 28 -9.21 -2.17 -2.05
N PHE A 29 -8.73 -2.22 -3.30
CA PHE A 29 -9.41 -1.54 -4.42
C PHE A 29 -10.82 -2.08 -4.66
N ALA A 30 -11.03 -3.40 -4.60
CA ALA A 30 -12.36 -3.98 -4.75
C ALA A 30 -13.32 -3.47 -3.67
N VAL A 31 -12.86 -3.37 -2.42
CA VAL A 31 -13.65 -2.77 -1.32
C VAL A 31 -13.91 -1.28 -1.58
N ALA A 32 -12.93 -0.52 -2.09
CA ALA A 32 -13.12 0.89 -2.43
C ALA A 32 -14.25 1.08 -3.44
N PHE A 33 -14.23 0.31 -4.54
CA PHE A 33 -15.27 0.38 -5.57
C PHE A 33 -16.64 -0.09 -5.07
N ALA A 34 -16.68 -1.17 -4.28
CA ALA A 34 -17.92 -1.63 -3.67
C ALA A 34 -18.52 -0.57 -2.72
N TYR A 35 -17.69 0.10 -1.92
CA TYR A 35 -18.10 1.19 -1.04
C TYR A 35 -18.67 2.38 -1.84
N ILE A 36 -17.96 2.83 -2.88
CA ILE A 36 -18.41 3.94 -3.73
C ILE A 36 -19.75 3.58 -4.40
N ALA A 37 -19.86 2.37 -4.96
CA ALA A 37 -21.09 1.91 -5.58
C ALA A 37 -22.26 1.89 -4.58
N ALA A 38 -22.02 1.42 -3.35
CA ALA A 38 -23.03 1.43 -2.30
C ALA A 38 -23.49 2.86 -1.94
N VAL A 39 -22.55 3.80 -1.82
CA VAL A 39 -22.87 5.22 -1.55
C VAL A 39 -23.79 5.79 -2.64
N LEU A 40 -23.41 5.61 -3.91
CA LEU A 40 -24.13 6.17 -5.06
C LEU A 40 -25.48 5.49 -5.29
N LEU A 41 -25.54 4.15 -5.23
CA LEU A 41 -26.78 3.40 -5.49
C LEU A 41 -27.81 3.55 -4.38
N ALA A 42 -27.38 3.78 -3.14
CA ALA A 42 -28.27 4.02 -2.01
C ALA A 42 -28.72 5.50 -1.88
N GLY A 43 -28.22 6.39 -2.74
CA GLY A 43 -28.59 7.81 -2.72
C GLY A 43 -28.07 8.56 -1.48
N TYR A 44 -26.95 8.13 -0.91
CA TYR A 44 -26.28 8.88 0.16
C TYR A 44 -25.61 10.16 -0.40
N PRO A 45 -25.34 11.17 0.45
CA PRO A 45 -24.60 12.36 0.03
C PRO A 45 -23.26 12.00 -0.62
N GLU A 46 -22.91 12.67 -1.71
CA GLU A 46 -21.71 12.40 -2.50
C GLU A 46 -20.43 12.64 -1.69
N THR A 47 -20.50 13.47 -0.64
CA THR A 47 -19.40 13.68 0.31
C THR A 47 -18.93 12.39 0.97
N TYR A 48 -19.79 11.37 1.08
CA TYR A 48 -19.41 10.05 1.61
C TYR A 48 -18.46 9.29 0.67
N VAL A 49 -18.39 9.62 -0.61
CA VAL A 49 -17.38 9.05 -1.53
C VAL A 49 -15.96 9.30 -1.03
N LEU A 50 -15.71 10.40 -0.31
CA LEU A 50 -14.41 10.70 0.30
C LEU A 50 -13.96 9.62 1.30
N GLY A 51 -14.89 8.89 1.92
CA GLY A 51 -14.60 7.76 2.79
C GLY A 51 -13.87 6.59 2.11
N SER A 52 -13.97 6.49 0.77
CA SER A 52 -13.23 5.50 -0.02
C SER A 52 -11.72 5.69 0.01
N PHE A 53 -11.24 6.87 0.42
CA PHE A 53 -9.84 7.25 0.50
C PHE A 53 -8.97 6.20 1.20
N ILE A 54 -9.40 5.65 2.34
CA ILE A 54 -8.59 4.69 3.12
C ILE A 54 -8.35 3.39 2.34
N PHE A 55 -9.34 2.96 1.55
CA PHE A 55 -9.25 1.76 0.72
C PHE A 55 -8.45 2.02 -0.56
N LEU A 56 -8.59 3.21 -1.16
CA LEU A 56 -7.75 3.61 -2.29
C LEU A 56 -6.27 3.70 -1.87
N TYR A 57 -5.98 4.26 -0.69
CA TYR A 57 -4.66 4.30 -0.10
C TYR A 57 -4.09 2.89 0.14
N GLY A 58 -4.86 2.02 0.78
CA GLY A 58 -4.48 0.62 1.01
C GLY A 58 -4.19 -0.12 -0.30
N GLY A 59 -5.02 0.12 -1.33
CA GLY A 59 -4.85 -0.41 -2.67
C GLY A 59 -3.53 -0.01 -3.32
N VAL A 60 -3.27 1.30 -3.38
CA VAL A 60 -2.04 1.83 -3.98
C VAL A 60 -0.81 1.37 -3.19
N LEU A 61 -0.85 1.46 -1.87
CA LEU A 61 0.27 1.05 -1.01
C LEU A 61 0.60 -0.43 -1.18
N GLY A 62 -0.41 -1.31 -1.26
CA GLY A 62 -0.21 -2.74 -1.50
C GLY A 62 0.49 -3.03 -2.83
N VAL A 63 0.07 -2.36 -3.91
CA VAL A 63 0.69 -2.50 -5.23
C VAL A 63 2.12 -1.94 -5.25
N LEU A 64 2.35 -0.76 -4.68
CA LEU A 64 3.69 -0.16 -4.63
C LEU A 64 4.66 -1.01 -3.81
N GLN A 65 4.24 -1.53 -2.67
CA GLN A 65 5.06 -2.43 -1.86
C GLN A 65 5.42 -3.72 -2.62
N ALA A 66 4.46 -4.31 -3.33
CA ALA A 66 4.70 -5.51 -4.15
C ALA A 66 5.68 -5.24 -5.30
N GLN A 67 5.55 -4.10 -5.99
CA GLN A 67 6.45 -3.72 -7.08
C GLN A 67 7.87 -3.42 -6.62
N ARG A 68 8.02 -2.94 -5.38
CA ARG A 68 9.31 -2.56 -4.81
C ARG A 68 9.94 -3.65 -3.97
N GLN A 69 9.29 -4.80 -3.83
CA GLN A 69 9.80 -5.91 -3.02
C GLN A 69 10.08 -5.42 -1.58
N PHE A 70 9.26 -4.49 -1.12
CA PHE A 70 9.47 -3.77 0.12
C PHE A 70 8.15 -3.59 0.88
N CYS A 71 8.12 -4.07 2.12
CA CYS A 71 7.03 -3.93 3.06
C CYS A 71 7.35 -2.84 4.09
N ALA A 72 6.57 -1.77 4.08
CA ALA A 72 6.66 -0.67 5.05
C ALA A 72 6.35 -1.13 6.48
N GLY A 73 5.46 -2.12 6.65
CA GLY A 73 5.18 -2.70 7.97
C GLY A 73 6.38 -3.45 8.55
N TYR A 74 7.12 -4.16 7.70
CA TYR A 74 8.35 -4.84 8.10
C TYR A 74 9.47 -3.85 8.42
N ALA A 75 9.60 -2.78 7.63
CA ALA A 75 10.51 -1.68 7.93
C ALA A 75 10.26 -1.08 9.33
N VAL A 76 8.99 -0.79 9.67
CA VAL A 76 8.61 -0.27 10.99
C VAL A 76 8.88 -1.30 12.10
N ALA A 77 8.65 -2.58 11.83
CA ALA A 77 8.93 -3.66 12.77
C ALA A 77 10.42 -4.01 12.90
N GLY A 78 11.30 -3.46 12.05
CA GLY A 78 12.70 -3.84 11.97
C GLY A 78 12.90 -5.30 11.53
N ARG A 79 12.15 -5.75 10.52
CA ARG A 79 12.15 -7.13 10.01
C ARG A 79 12.33 -7.21 8.49
N TYR A 80 12.67 -8.40 8.03
CA TYR A 80 12.57 -8.81 6.63
C TYR A 80 11.99 -10.22 6.55
N GLY A 81 11.42 -10.60 5.40
CA GLY A 81 10.83 -11.92 5.20
C GLY A 81 10.83 -12.37 3.74
N PHE A 82 11.68 -13.35 3.46
CA PHE A 82 11.81 -14.07 2.19
C PHE A 82 11.24 -15.48 2.33
N ASP A 83 11.05 -16.17 1.21
CA ASP A 83 10.32 -17.45 1.18
C ASP A 83 11.01 -18.52 2.05
N ASP A 84 12.34 -18.53 2.09
CA ASP A 84 13.16 -19.46 2.88
C ASP A 84 13.91 -18.81 4.05
N ALA A 85 13.73 -17.50 4.30
CA ALA A 85 14.47 -16.78 5.34
C ALA A 85 13.71 -15.56 5.87
N GLU A 86 13.54 -15.47 7.19
CA GLU A 86 13.05 -14.28 7.87
C GLU A 86 13.97 -13.89 9.03
N GLY A 87 13.96 -12.61 9.42
CA GLY A 87 14.79 -12.14 10.51
C GLY A 87 14.52 -10.70 10.92
N SER A 88 15.33 -10.24 11.89
CA SER A 88 15.35 -8.86 12.36
C SER A 88 16.54 -8.10 11.77
N VAL A 89 16.35 -6.81 11.60
CA VAL A 89 17.40 -5.86 11.21
C VAL A 89 17.96 -5.29 12.51
N GLU A 90 19.17 -5.66 12.91
CA GLU A 90 19.77 -5.16 14.17
C GLU A 90 20.53 -3.83 13.97
N ASP A 91 21.06 -3.61 12.77
CA ASP A 91 21.81 -2.42 12.43
C ASP A 91 20.91 -1.17 12.39
N SER A 92 21.30 -0.13 13.12
CA SER A 92 20.49 1.09 13.27
C SER A 92 20.42 1.91 11.98
N ASP A 93 21.49 1.90 11.17
CA ASP A 93 21.55 2.65 9.93
C ASP A 93 20.69 1.99 8.86
N ALA A 94 20.69 0.65 8.81
CA ALA A 94 19.79 -0.13 7.98
C ALA A 94 18.32 0.11 8.35
N ARG A 95 17.98 0.12 9.65
CA ARG A 95 16.63 0.50 10.11
C ARG A 95 16.25 1.92 9.68
N SER A 96 17.18 2.87 9.79
CA SER A 96 16.91 4.26 9.37
C SER A 96 16.60 4.34 7.88
N GLN A 97 17.33 3.61 7.04
CA GLN A 97 17.08 3.51 5.60
C GLN A 97 15.72 2.89 5.29
N ASP A 98 15.37 1.80 5.98
CA ASP A 98 14.08 1.14 5.84
C ASP A 98 12.91 2.06 6.23
N ILE A 99 13.04 2.80 7.33
CA ILE A 99 12.02 3.77 7.77
C ILE A 99 11.87 4.90 6.74
N ARG A 100 12.97 5.45 6.22
CA ARG A 100 12.90 6.49 5.17
C ARG A 100 12.17 5.96 3.93
N GLN A 101 12.47 4.73 3.51
CA GLN A 101 11.80 4.13 2.37
C GLN A 101 10.32 3.87 2.65
N ALA A 102 9.96 3.40 3.84
CA ALA A 102 8.57 3.19 4.26
C ALA A 102 7.78 4.51 4.20
N LEU A 103 8.36 5.61 4.68
CA LEU A 103 7.77 6.95 4.60
C LEU A 103 7.60 7.42 3.15
N LEU A 104 8.59 7.19 2.29
CA LEU A 104 8.51 7.56 0.87
C LEU A 104 7.43 6.77 0.12
N LEU A 105 7.30 5.46 0.38
CA LEU A 105 6.24 4.64 -0.20
C LEU A 105 4.85 5.06 0.28
N SER A 106 4.73 5.30 1.59
CA SER A 106 3.50 5.82 2.21
C SER A 106 3.11 7.18 1.61
N ALA A 107 4.04 8.12 1.49
CA ALA A 107 3.79 9.43 0.89
C ALA A 107 3.36 9.34 -0.58
N LYS A 108 3.99 8.46 -1.38
CA LYS A 108 3.57 8.21 -2.77
C LYS A 108 2.16 7.62 -2.85
N ALA A 109 1.84 6.66 -1.98
CA ALA A 109 0.51 6.08 -1.90
C ALA A 109 -0.54 7.09 -1.46
N LEU A 110 -0.21 7.94 -0.49
CA LEU A 110 -1.04 9.04 -0.02
C LEU A 110 -1.36 10.03 -1.15
N ALA A 111 -0.34 10.52 -1.86
CA ALA A 111 -0.51 11.45 -2.96
C ALA A 111 -1.39 10.86 -4.08
N ALA A 112 -1.17 9.60 -4.45
CA ALA A 112 -1.99 8.89 -5.42
C ALA A 112 -3.43 8.70 -4.94
N ALA A 113 -3.64 8.34 -3.68
CA ALA A 113 -4.98 8.15 -3.11
C ALA A 113 -5.77 9.46 -3.03
N VAL A 114 -5.11 10.56 -2.64
CA VAL A 114 -5.69 11.91 -2.68
C VAL A 114 -6.12 12.26 -4.10
N PHE A 115 -5.23 12.08 -5.07
CA PHE A 115 -5.56 12.34 -6.48
C PHE A 115 -6.76 11.50 -6.95
N LEU A 116 -6.75 10.19 -6.70
CA LEU A 116 -7.82 9.28 -7.12
C LEU A 116 -9.17 9.66 -6.48
N VAL A 117 -9.20 9.89 -5.16
CA VAL A 117 -10.46 10.22 -4.48
C VAL A 117 -10.99 11.59 -4.93
N SER A 118 -10.11 12.57 -5.19
CA SER A 118 -10.52 13.88 -5.71
C SER A 118 -11.13 13.77 -7.11
N VAL A 119 -10.56 12.96 -8.00
CA VAL A 119 -11.11 12.72 -9.35
C VAL A 119 -12.47 12.04 -9.26
N ILE A 120 -12.59 10.99 -8.44
CA ILE A 120 -13.85 10.24 -8.28
C ILE A 120 -14.94 11.13 -7.67
N TYR A 121 -14.60 11.87 -6.61
CA TYR A 121 -15.55 12.79 -5.97
C TYR A 121 -15.99 13.89 -6.94
N GLY A 122 -15.05 14.49 -7.68
CA GLY A 122 -15.36 15.49 -8.70
C GLY A 122 -16.30 14.96 -9.78
N ALA A 123 -16.10 13.72 -10.22
CA ALA A 123 -17.02 13.06 -11.15
C ALA A 123 -18.40 12.82 -10.52
N ALA A 124 -18.45 12.36 -9.27
CA ALA A 124 -19.71 12.06 -8.57
C ALA A 124 -20.60 13.29 -8.40
N VAL A 125 -20.03 14.47 -8.10
CA VAL A 125 -20.81 15.73 -7.94
C VAL A 125 -21.14 16.42 -9.26
N SER A 126 -20.65 15.90 -10.39
CA SER A 126 -20.90 16.47 -11.72
C SER A 126 -22.03 15.76 -12.48
N VAL A 127 -22.64 14.74 -11.88
CA VAL A 127 -23.75 13.93 -12.44
C VAL A 127 -25.05 14.31 -11.74
#